data_AF-A0A956MPK2-F1
#
_entry.id   AF-A0A956MPK2-F1
#
_cell.length_a   1.000
_cell.length_b   1.000
_cell.length_c   1.000
_cell.angle_alpha   90.00
_cell.angle_beta   90.00
_cell.angle_gamma   90.00
#
_symmetry.space_group_name_H-M   'P 1'
#
loop_
_entity.id
_entity.type
_entity.pdbx_description
1 polymer ?
#
loop_
_entity_poly.entity_id
_entity_poly.type
_entity_poly.pdbx_seq_one_letter_code
_entity_poly.pdbx_strand_id
1 'polypeptide(L)'
;MSRRQKTMYYATLFVFACLLQIQAGNLAHGQTPPAGTQTQQTIDSTAAGLQSAQPVGQSKITTFWELYQHGGYIGYIIMGVLVLGVFIMVGKTIELMIDYRNAKNLIKMPFRDLEQIKGALGKSKESYLKGMMQHLITFFDAGYSAANTQYELNVFKHGKYEKFESYQGWLHFLSDSAGALGLLGTVWGVFQTFFGGDLDNEKILDGMGMALITTLFGLIVSLIINFGNTKLFSSFNKRMEMVAEKGDKMRLFLMDWESMKRPLRSRPAVVGAEQPAGPDIEHLIENIGKSISHSIEQSMHGSTGSPAVAPATSEHFSLQTIDGPPEEMATGESINRALTLAVIDHNHIPVQKARVVIETSGELFVDKNKRELERQTDKNGQIVLALTGGAQVGAAAIECHLQTDSSVSAHFAIDIVAGRADRIAIEHGNHQSARTGQPVPESLQVSVHDQFGNPVHGADVLYKLLEGEGAFNGGHPDYVTSTDADGLATAEFRLGSTPGLHRVQAALKGSKGRPVEFVLFSTP
;
A
#
# COMPACT_ATOMS: atom_id res chain seq x y z
N MET A 1 0.02 -22.25 38.13
CA MET A 1 -0.61 -21.50 37.02
C MET A 1 -0.95 -20.08 37.48
N SER A 2 -0.75 -19.06 36.64
CA SER A 2 -1.30 -17.71 36.87
C SER A 2 -2.80 -17.65 36.52
N ARG A 3 -3.52 -16.59 36.96
CA ARG A 3 -4.95 -16.41 36.59
C ARG A 3 -5.16 -16.43 35.07
N ARG A 4 -4.31 -15.74 34.28
CA ARG A 4 -4.38 -15.75 32.80
C ARG A 4 -4.12 -17.14 32.19
N GLN A 5 -3.23 -17.95 32.77
CA GLN A 5 -3.05 -19.34 32.33
C GLN A 5 -4.29 -20.19 32.61
N LYS A 6 -5.00 -19.96 33.73
CA LYS A 6 -6.29 -20.64 33.98
C LYS A 6 -7.34 -20.22 32.96
N THR A 7 -7.50 -18.93 32.67
CA THR A 7 -8.46 -18.44 31.65
C THR A 7 -8.18 -19.05 30.28
N MET A 8 -6.91 -19.07 29.83
CA MET A 8 -6.54 -19.64 28.54
C MET A 8 -6.68 -21.17 28.51
N TYR A 9 -6.27 -21.86 29.58
CA TYR A 9 -6.47 -23.31 29.71
C TYR A 9 -7.95 -23.68 29.69
N TYR A 10 -8.81 -22.95 30.41
CA TYR A 10 -10.27 -23.15 30.36
C TYR A 10 -10.88 -22.79 29.01
N ALA A 11 -10.35 -21.81 28.26
CA ALA A 11 -10.80 -21.56 26.90
C ALA A 11 -10.44 -22.73 25.96
N THR A 12 -9.22 -23.28 26.08
CA THR A 12 -8.82 -24.49 25.32
C THR A 12 -9.66 -25.70 25.74
N LEU A 13 -9.91 -25.89 27.05
CA LEU A 13 -10.78 -26.94 27.58
C LEU A 13 -12.24 -26.75 27.17
N PHE A 14 -12.72 -25.52 26.99
CA PHE A 14 -14.09 -25.26 26.52
C PHE A 14 -14.25 -25.65 25.05
N VAL A 15 -13.29 -25.29 24.19
CA VAL A 15 -13.26 -25.77 22.79
C VAL A 15 -13.15 -27.30 22.74
N PHE A 16 -12.28 -27.89 23.56
CA PHE A 16 -12.12 -29.35 23.62
C PHE A 16 -13.32 -30.07 24.26
N ALA A 17 -14.06 -29.42 25.16
CA ALA A 17 -15.30 -29.92 25.74
C ALA A 17 -16.47 -29.84 24.75
N CYS A 18 -16.55 -28.79 23.93
CA CYS A 18 -17.50 -28.75 22.81
C CYS A 18 -17.22 -29.90 21.83
N LEU A 19 -15.96 -30.12 21.45
CA LEU A 19 -15.55 -31.26 20.61
C LEU A 19 -15.87 -32.62 21.27
N LEU A 20 -15.66 -32.77 22.58
CA LEU A 20 -16.00 -34.00 23.31
C LEU A 20 -17.51 -34.18 23.52
N GLN A 21 -18.32 -33.12 23.64
CA GLN A 21 -19.77 -33.26 23.71
C GLN A 21 -20.38 -33.61 22.35
N ILE A 22 -19.81 -33.10 21.24
CA ILE A 22 -20.11 -33.56 19.88
C ILE A 22 -19.80 -35.07 19.76
N GLN A 23 -18.67 -35.52 20.30
CA GLN A 23 -18.28 -36.95 20.26
C GLN A 23 -19.13 -37.83 21.20
N ALA A 24 -19.57 -37.31 22.35
CA ALA A 24 -20.38 -38.04 23.32
C ALA A 24 -21.83 -38.29 22.85
N GLY A 25 -22.40 -37.39 22.04
CA GLY A 25 -23.74 -37.58 21.47
C GLY A 25 -23.88 -38.86 20.64
N ASN A 26 -22.82 -39.26 19.93
CA ASN A 26 -22.81 -40.46 19.08
C ASN A 26 -22.93 -41.80 19.83
N LEU A 27 -22.73 -41.83 21.15
CA LEU A 27 -22.80 -43.08 21.93
C LEU A 27 -24.21 -43.39 22.49
N ALA A 28 -25.17 -42.47 22.36
CA ALA A 28 -26.45 -42.57 23.05
C ALA A 28 -27.61 -43.18 22.25
N HIS A 29 -27.48 -43.39 20.93
CA HIS A 29 -28.59 -43.76 20.04
C HIS A 29 -28.37 -45.05 19.22
N GLY A 30 -27.40 -45.88 19.59
CA GLY A 30 -27.18 -47.19 18.98
C GLY A 30 -28.15 -48.27 19.51
N GLN A 31 -29.38 -48.32 19.01
CA GLN A 31 -30.28 -49.48 19.18
C GLN A 31 -30.85 -49.95 17.84
N THR A 32 -30.82 -51.27 17.63
CA THR A 32 -31.13 -51.93 16.35
C THR A 32 -32.61 -52.30 16.22
N PRO A 33 -33.24 -52.13 15.04
CA PRO A 33 -34.58 -52.63 14.79
C PRO A 33 -34.58 -54.17 14.59
N PRO A 34 -35.58 -54.90 15.11
CA PRO A 34 -35.79 -56.32 14.81
C PRO A 34 -36.53 -56.52 13.47
N ALA A 35 -36.49 -57.74 12.92
CA ALA A 35 -37.07 -58.08 11.62
C ALA A 35 -38.39 -58.89 11.72
N GLY A 36 -39.26 -58.71 10.74
CA GLY A 36 -40.45 -59.55 10.45
C GLY A 36 -41.16 -58.98 9.21
N THR A 37 -41.13 -59.66 8.05
CA THR A 37 -42.00 -60.78 7.61
C THR A 37 -43.29 -60.30 6.93
N GLN A 38 -43.59 -60.87 5.76
CA GLN A 38 -44.65 -60.44 4.82
C GLN A 38 -46.06 -60.88 5.23
N THR A 39 -47.08 -60.13 4.78
CA THR A 39 -48.37 -60.71 4.34
C THR A 39 -49.05 -59.79 3.30
N GLN A 40 -50.09 -60.27 2.64
CA GLN A 40 -50.54 -59.81 1.31
C GLN A 40 -52.08 -59.87 1.19
N GLN A 41 -52.75 -58.81 0.74
CA GLN A 41 -54.10 -58.92 0.14
C GLN A 41 -54.58 -57.68 -0.69
N THR A 42 -54.95 -58.00 -1.94
CA THR A 42 -56.06 -57.53 -2.81
C THR A 42 -57.30 -56.90 -2.13
N ILE A 43 -58.19 -56.08 -2.75
CA ILE A 43 -58.44 -55.70 -4.17
C ILE A 43 -59.34 -54.42 -4.27
N ASP A 44 -59.40 -53.79 -5.46
CA ASP A 44 -60.37 -52.79 -6.02
C ASP A 44 -61.01 -51.67 -5.17
N SER A 45 -60.89 -50.41 -5.65
CA SER A 45 -62.03 -49.67 -6.29
C SER A 45 -61.63 -48.29 -6.82
N THR A 46 -62.34 -47.81 -7.86
CA THR A 46 -62.09 -46.51 -8.51
C THR A 46 -62.64 -45.30 -7.77
N ALA A 47 -61.82 -44.27 -7.57
CA ALA A 47 -62.26 -42.88 -7.40
C ALA A 47 -61.15 -41.92 -7.89
N ALA A 48 -61.52 -40.79 -8.49
CA ALA A 48 -60.57 -39.83 -9.05
C ALA A 48 -60.38 -38.59 -8.15
N GLY A 49 -59.12 -38.15 -8.02
CA GLY A 49 -58.74 -36.76 -7.81
C GLY A 49 -59.10 -36.09 -6.47
N LEU A 50 -58.15 -36.08 -5.53
CA LEU A 50 -57.86 -34.92 -4.66
C LEU A 50 -56.49 -35.12 -3.98
N GLN A 51 -55.68 -34.06 -3.88
CA GLN A 51 -54.41 -34.16 -3.14
C GLN A 51 -54.65 -34.32 -1.64
N SER A 52 -54.01 -35.32 -1.04
CA SER A 52 -53.55 -35.24 0.35
C SER A 52 -52.04 -35.03 0.33
N ALA A 53 -51.60 -33.78 0.52
CA ALA A 53 -50.18 -33.49 0.63
C ALA A 53 -49.59 -34.24 1.84
N GLN A 54 -48.59 -35.10 1.61
CA GLN A 54 -47.73 -35.57 2.68
C GLN A 54 -47.07 -34.32 3.31
N PRO A 55 -47.01 -34.21 4.65
CA PRO A 55 -46.27 -33.12 5.28
C PRO A 55 -44.79 -33.33 4.97
N VAL A 56 -44.23 -32.53 4.07
CA VAL A 56 -42.78 -32.50 3.78
C VAL A 56 -42.08 -32.31 5.11
N GLY A 57 -41.29 -33.31 5.49
CA GLY A 57 -40.69 -33.38 6.81
C GLY A 57 -39.73 -32.21 6.99
N GLN A 58 -40.13 -31.19 7.75
CA GLN A 58 -39.23 -30.12 8.16
C GLN A 58 -38.12 -30.73 9.01
N SER A 59 -37.00 -31.06 8.37
CA SER A 59 -35.72 -31.42 8.99
C SER A 59 -35.26 -30.20 9.78
N LYS A 60 -35.72 -30.13 11.02
CA LYS A 60 -35.58 -28.99 11.91
C LYS A 60 -34.10 -28.88 12.26
N ILE A 61 -33.37 -28.03 11.54
CA ILE A 61 -31.93 -27.82 11.73
C ILE A 61 -31.74 -27.29 13.16
N THR A 62 -31.32 -28.17 14.06
CA THR A 62 -31.14 -27.92 15.49
C THR A 62 -29.68 -27.95 15.90
N THR A 63 -28.83 -28.59 15.10
CA THR A 63 -27.43 -28.84 15.40
C THR A 63 -26.53 -28.26 14.30
N PHE A 64 -25.43 -27.61 14.71
CA PHE A 64 -24.40 -27.05 13.82
C PHE A 64 -23.82 -28.09 12.83
N TRP A 65 -23.84 -29.37 13.19
CA TRP A 65 -23.42 -30.48 12.34
C TRP A 65 -24.38 -30.78 11.18
N GLU A 66 -25.70 -30.65 11.40
CA GLU A 66 -26.72 -30.78 10.34
C GLU A 66 -26.54 -29.66 9.32
N LEU A 67 -26.37 -28.42 9.80
CA LEU A 67 -26.10 -27.23 8.97
C LEU A 67 -24.82 -27.41 8.13
N TYR A 68 -23.79 -28.06 8.67
CA TYR A 68 -22.55 -28.38 7.95
C TYR A 68 -22.75 -29.41 6.83
N GLN A 69 -23.56 -30.45 7.08
CA GLN A 69 -23.88 -31.46 6.06
C GLN A 69 -24.65 -30.85 4.87
N HIS A 70 -25.51 -29.85 5.12
CA HIS A 70 -26.18 -29.05 4.09
C HIS A 70 -25.29 -27.95 3.44
N GLY A 71 -23.98 -27.93 3.70
CA GLY A 71 -23.02 -27.02 3.04
C GLY A 71 -22.36 -27.59 1.78
N GLY A 72 -22.57 -28.87 1.46
CA GLY A 72 -22.01 -29.53 0.29
C GLY A 72 -20.48 -29.52 0.20
N TYR A 73 -19.93 -29.91 -0.95
CA TYR A 73 -18.48 -30.06 -1.17
C TYR A 73 -17.65 -28.80 -0.79
N ILE A 74 -18.18 -27.60 -1.06
CA ILE A 74 -17.50 -26.33 -0.75
C ILE A 74 -17.44 -26.10 0.77
N GLY A 75 -18.47 -26.48 1.53
CA GLY A 75 -18.46 -26.44 3.00
C GLY A 75 -17.33 -27.27 3.63
N TYR A 76 -17.02 -28.45 3.07
CA TYR A 76 -15.88 -29.27 3.53
C TYR A 76 -14.54 -28.57 3.29
N ILE A 77 -14.37 -27.87 2.16
CA ILE A 77 -13.15 -27.10 1.84
C ILE A 77 -12.98 -25.93 2.81
N ILE A 78 -14.04 -25.17 3.09
CA ILE A 78 -14.04 -24.05 4.04
C ILE A 78 -13.63 -24.53 5.46
N MET A 79 -14.12 -25.69 5.89
CA MET A 79 -13.71 -26.29 7.17
C MET A 79 -12.25 -26.78 7.16
N GLY A 80 -11.73 -27.23 6.02
CA GLY A 80 -10.30 -27.51 5.84
C GLY A 80 -9.43 -26.27 6.05
N VAL A 81 -9.84 -25.13 5.51
CA VAL A 81 -9.19 -23.81 5.72
C VAL A 81 -9.23 -23.40 7.19
N LEU A 82 -10.37 -23.60 7.88
CA LEU A 82 -10.47 -23.35 9.33
C LEU A 82 -9.49 -24.20 10.14
N VAL A 83 -9.43 -25.52 9.90
CA VAL A 83 -8.55 -26.44 10.63
C VAL A 83 -7.08 -26.08 10.40
N LEU A 84 -6.69 -25.77 9.16
CA LEU A 84 -5.33 -25.34 8.83
C LEU A 84 -4.96 -24.01 9.50
N GLY A 85 -5.83 -23.00 9.41
CA GLY A 85 -5.63 -21.70 10.05
C GLY A 85 -5.52 -21.80 11.57
N VAL A 86 -6.39 -22.60 12.21
CA VAL A 86 -6.34 -22.84 13.66
C VAL A 86 -5.09 -23.61 14.07
N PHE A 87 -4.66 -24.62 13.31
CA PHE A 87 -3.41 -25.35 13.58
C PHE A 87 -2.20 -24.41 13.54
N ILE A 88 -2.09 -23.58 12.50
CA ILE A 88 -1.04 -22.57 12.33
C ILE A 88 -1.05 -21.58 13.51
N MET A 89 -2.21 -20.97 13.81
CA MET A 89 -2.38 -20.04 14.94
C MET A 89 -2.02 -20.62 16.30
N VAL A 90 -2.44 -21.87 16.59
CA VAL A 90 -2.13 -22.55 17.86
C VAL A 90 -0.66 -22.88 17.95
N GLY A 91 -0.03 -23.37 16.88
CA GLY A 91 1.41 -23.65 16.81
C GLY A 91 2.25 -22.42 17.16
N LYS A 92 1.98 -21.28 16.51
CA LYS A 92 2.72 -20.03 16.77
C LYS A 92 2.42 -19.45 18.16
N THR A 93 1.19 -19.59 18.65
CA THR A 93 0.83 -19.21 20.03
C THR A 93 1.63 -20.02 21.07
N ILE A 94 1.85 -21.32 20.82
CA ILE A 94 2.64 -22.21 21.68
C ILE A 94 4.14 -21.90 21.59
N GLU A 95 4.69 -21.71 20.39
CA GLU A 95 6.09 -21.29 20.17
C GLU A 95 6.41 -20.03 21.00
N LEU A 96 5.56 -19.01 20.87
CA LEU A 96 5.62 -17.80 21.67
C LEU A 96 5.48 -18.12 23.17
N MET A 97 4.50 -18.90 23.62
CA MET A 97 4.36 -19.21 25.06
C MET A 97 5.61 -19.90 25.64
N ILE A 98 6.28 -20.75 24.86
CA ILE A 98 7.54 -21.40 25.25
C ILE A 98 8.68 -20.36 25.37
N ASP A 99 8.86 -19.49 24.37
CA ASP A 99 9.84 -18.39 24.39
C ASP A 99 9.72 -17.53 25.67
N TYR A 100 8.51 -17.10 26.02
CA TYR A 100 8.30 -16.28 27.24
C TYR A 100 8.63 -17.08 28.52
N ARG A 101 8.32 -18.38 28.54
CA ARG A 101 8.63 -19.25 29.69
C ARG A 101 10.15 -19.44 29.85
N ASN A 102 10.90 -19.49 28.75
CA ASN A 102 12.36 -19.59 28.74
C ASN A 102 13.00 -18.24 29.15
N ALA A 103 12.55 -17.13 28.55
CA ALA A 103 13.03 -15.78 28.83
C ALA A 103 12.78 -15.33 30.29
N LYS A 104 11.77 -15.88 30.97
CA LYS A 104 11.30 -15.48 32.31
C LYS A 104 12.40 -15.27 33.37
N ASN A 105 13.48 -16.05 33.31
CA ASN A 105 14.60 -15.90 34.25
C ASN A 105 15.48 -14.68 33.91
N LEU A 106 15.80 -14.49 32.63
CA LEU A 106 16.54 -13.33 32.11
C LEU A 106 15.76 -12.01 32.30
N ILE A 107 14.43 -12.03 32.12
CA ILE A 107 13.54 -10.88 32.38
C ILE A 107 13.70 -10.37 33.84
N LYS A 108 13.96 -11.27 34.79
CA LYS A 108 14.11 -10.94 36.22
C LYS A 108 15.54 -10.60 36.65
N MET A 109 16.54 -10.81 35.80
CA MET A 109 17.93 -10.54 36.15
C MET A 109 18.18 -9.02 36.30
N PRO A 110 18.82 -8.58 37.40
CA PRO A 110 19.41 -7.25 37.48
C PRO A 110 20.72 -7.21 36.68
N PHE A 111 20.96 -6.12 35.95
CA PHE A 111 22.25 -5.89 35.29
C PHE A 111 23.18 -5.18 36.29
N ARG A 112 24.28 -5.85 36.66
CA ARG A 112 25.26 -5.42 37.67
C ARG A 112 26.68 -5.90 37.37
N ASP A 113 26.81 -7.11 36.83
CA ASP A 113 28.09 -7.74 36.54
C ASP A 113 27.99 -8.55 35.24
N LEU A 114 28.98 -8.36 34.37
CA LEU A 114 29.04 -8.95 33.05
C LEU A 114 29.31 -10.46 33.10
N GLU A 115 30.07 -10.96 34.09
CA GLU A 115 30.31 -12.41 34.22
C GLU A 115 29.05 -13.15 34.68
N GLN A 116 28.34 -12.61 35.68
CA GLN A 116 27.03 -13.14 36.10
C GLN A 116 26.01 -13.15 34.96
N ILE A 117 26.00 -12.13 34.10
CA ILE A 117 25.17 -12.07 32.89
C ILE A 117 25.57 -13.19 31.91
N LYS A 118 26.86 -13.30 31.53
CA LYS A 118 27.33 -14.36 30.61
C LYS A 118 27.03 -15.77 31.14
N GLY A 119 27.27 -16.01 32.43
CA GLY A 119 26.98 -17.27 33.11
C GLY A 119 25.48 -17.60 33.18
N ALA A 120 24.60 -16.60 33.26
CA ALA A 120 23.15 -16.80 33.23
C ALA A 120 22.62 -17.03 31.80
N LEU A 121 23.20 -16.39 30.79
CA LEU A 121 22.90 -16.67 29.38
C LEU A 121 23.26 -18.11 29.01
N GLY A 122 24.46 -18.57 29.36
CA GLY A 122 24.91 -19.95 29.10
C GLY A 122 24.03 -21.02 29.75
N LYS A 123 23.43 -20.71 30.92
CA LYS A 123 22.48 -21.59 31.63
C LYS A 123 21.01 -21.42 31.18
N SER A 124 20.72 -20.45 30.30
CA SER A 124 19.35 -20.16 29.84
C SER A 124 19.01 -20.89 28.53
N LYS A 125 17.75 -21.34 28.44
CA LYS A 125 17.20 -21.93 27.22
C LYS A 125 16.97 -20.86 26.15
N GLU A 126 16.95 -21.29 24.89
CA GLU A 126 16.72 -20.40 23.75
C GLU A 126 15.41 -19.62 23.87
N SER A 127 15.52 -18.34 23.58
CA SER A 127 14.46 -17.32 23.60
C SER A 127 14.95 -16.09 22.85
N TYR A 128 14.02 -15.26 22.37
CA TYR A 128 14.36 -14.01 21.69
C TYR A 128 15.17 -13.08 22.58
N LEU A 129 14.85 -13.02 23.88
CA LEU A 129 15.62 -12.26 24.86
C LEU A 129 17.06 -12.79 25.01
N LYS A 130 17.26 -14.12 25.09
CA LYS A 130 18.62 -14.70 25.14
C LYS A 130 19.41 -14.34 23.89
N GLY A 131 18.86 -14.58 22.70
CA GLY A 131 19.54 -14.34 21.43
C GLY A 131 19.99 -12.89 21.29
N MET A 132 19.11 -11.94 21.58
CA MET A 132 19.42 -10.51 21.60
C MET A 132 20.51 -10.16 22.63
N MET A 133 20.38 -10.59 23.89
CA MET A 133 21.40 -10.32 24.92
C MET A 133 22.77 -10.92 24.55
N GLN A 134 22.77 -12.11 23.96
CA GLN A 134 24.00 -12.80 23.53
C GLN A 134 24.66 -12.08 22.36
N HIS A 135 23.87 -11.59 21.40
CA HIS A 135 24.35 -10.81 20.26
C HIS A 135 24.98 -9.49 20.70
N LEU A 136 24.29 -8.73 21.58
CA LEU A 136 24.81 -7.48 22.18
C LEU A 136 26.16 -7.71 22.91
N ILE A 137 26.29 -8.83 23.64
CA ILE A 137 27.52 -9.18 24.35
C ILE A 137 28.63 -9.63 23.38
N THR A 138 28.30 -10.37 22.32
CA THR A 138 29.27 -10.82 21.31
C THR A 138 29.85 -9.63 20.54
N PHE A 139 28.99 -8.66 20.20
CA PHE A 139 29.40 -7.39 19.57
C PHE A 139 30.30 -6.55 20.51
N PHE A 140 29.98 -6.52 21.81
CA PHE A 140 30.80 -5.82 22.81
C PHE A 140 32.15 -6.50 23.07
N ASP A 141 32.16 -7.84 23.16
CA ASP A 141 33.39 -8.64 23.29
C ASP A 141 34.30 -8.52 22.05
N ALA A 142 33.76 -8.21 20.87
CA ALA A 142 34.52 -7.88 19.66
C ALA A 142 35.18 -6.48 19.69
N GLY A 143 34.99 -5.71 20.77
CA GLY A 143 35.67 -4.42 21.01
C GLY A 143 34.93 -3.18 20.52
N TYR A 144 33.70 -3.33 20.01
CA TYR A 144 32.87 -2.20 19.58
C TYR A 144 32.24 -1.47 20.76
N SER A 145 32.09 -0.14 20.63
CA SER A 145 31.51 0.66 21.72
C SER A 145 30.04 0.34 21.94
N ALA A 146 29.63 0.34 23.20
CA ALA A 146 28.25 0.12 23.61
C ALA A 146 27.28 1.17 23.02
N ALA A 147 27.75 2.36 22.63
CA ALA A 147 26.94 3.35 21.92
C ALA A 147 26.29 2.76 20.64
N ASN A 148 27.08 2.03 19.84
CA ASN A 148 26.64 1.48 18.55
C ASN A 148 25.65 0.31 18.72
N THR A 149 25.58 -0.33 19.90
CA THR A 149 24.71 -1.50 20.12
C THR A 149 23.20 -1.20 20.06
N GLN A 150 22.80 0.09 20.02
CA GLN A 150 21.43 0.49 19.67
C GLN A 150 21.04 0.00 18.27
N TYR A 151 22.01 -0.10 17.36
CA TYR A 151 21.82 -0.66 16.02
C TYR A 151 21.48 -2.16 16.09
N GLU A 152 22.32 -2.96 16.75
CA GLU A 152 22.15 -4.41 16.84
C GLU A 152 20.82 -4.82 17.47
N LEU A 153 20.31 -4.01 18.39
CA LEU A 153 18.96 -4.16 18.92
C LEU A 153 17.87 -4.02 17.85
N ASN A 154 18.04 -3.07 16.93
CA ASN A 154 17.12 -2.84 15.81
C ASN A 154 17.26 -3.91 14.70
N VAL A 155 18.45 -4.50 14.45
CA VAL A 155 18.57 -5.74 13.63
C VAL A 155 17.64 -6.79 14.17
N PHE A 156 17.84 -7.09 15.46
CA PHE A 156 17.24 -8.24 16.09
C PHE A 156 15.72 -8.09 16.17
N LYS A 157 15.21 -6.86 16.22
CA LYS A 157 13.79 -6.55 16.02
C LYS A 157 13.38 -6.83 14.57
N HIS A 158 13.93 -6.13 13.57
CA HIS A 158 13.46 -6.22 12.18
C HIS A 158 13.51 -7.64 11.61
N GLY A 159 14.62 -8.38 11.79
CA GLY A 159 14.74 -9.79 11.38
C GLY A 159 13.89 -10.80 12.19
N LYS A 160 13.05 -10.32 13.12
CA LYS A 160 11.97 -11.07 13.77
C LYS A 160 10.59 -10.57 13.33
N TYR A 161 10.43 -9.28 13.02
CA TYR A 161 9.22 -8.71 12.42
C TYR A 161 8.95 -9.30 11.03
N GLU A 162 9.92 -9.24 10.13
CA GLU A 162 9.91 -9.84 8.78
C GLU A 162 9.41 -11.31 8.81
N LYS A 163 9.95 -12.10 9.74
CA LYS A 163 9.64 -13.54 9.90
C LYS A 163 8.32 -13.81 10.62
N PHE A 164 7.74 -12.78 11.24
CA PHE A 164 6.36 -12.80 11.73
C PHE A 164 5.38 -12.33 10.64
N GLU A 165 5.75 -11.34 9.83
CA GLU A 165 4.95 -10.79 8.73
C GLU A 165 4.73 -11.80 7.61
N SER A 166 5.77 -12.54 7.20
CA SER A 166 5.63 -13.69 6.28
C SER A 166 4.61 -14.73 6.78
N TYR A 167 4.62 -15.02 8.08
CA TYR A 167 3.65 -15.90 8.74
C TYR A 167 2.24 -15.25 8.83
N GLN A 168 2.16 -13.94 9.06
CA GLN A 168 0.91 -13.18 9.14
C GLN A 168 0.21 -13.10 7.77
N GLY A 169 0.98 -13.00 6.69
CA GLY A 169 0.49 -13.06 5.30
C GLY A 169 -0.27 -14.36 5.01
N TRP A 170 0.25 -15.51 5.47
CA TRP A 170 -0.45 -16.79 5.36
C TRP A 170 -1.78 -16.83 6.12
N LEU A 171 -1.89 -16.17 7.29
CA LEU A 171 -3.16 -16.10 8.02
C LEU A 171 -4.17 -15.17 7.35
N HIS A 172 -3.75 -14.04 6.80
CA HIS A 172 -4.62 -13.17 5.99
C HIS A 172 -5.09 -13.89 4.73
N PHE A 173 -4.18 -14.51 3.97
CA PHE A 173 -4.52 -15.30 2.78
C PHE A 173 -5.57 -16.40 3.07
N LEU A 174 -5.44 -17.14 4.18
CA LEU A 174 -6.45 -18.12 4.59
C LEU A 174 -7.78 -17.49 5.03
N SER A 175 -7.73 -16.32 5.68
CA SER A 175 -8.91 -15.55 6.08
C SER A 175 -9.71 -15.06 4.86
N ASP A 176 -9.02 -14.54 3.85
CA ASP A 176 -9.63 -13.96 2.66
C ASP A 176 -10.12 -15.07 1.71
N SER A 177 -9.33 -16.15 1.58
CA SER A 177 -9.73 -17.38 0.87
C SER A 177 -11.01 -17.99 1.46
N ALA A 178 -11.17 -18.00 2.78
CA ALA A 178 -12.39 -18.50 3.42
C ALA A 178 -13.63 -17.68 3.03
N GLY A 179 -13.51 -16.35 2.97
CA GLY A 179 -14.57 -15.47 2.49
C GLY A 179 -14.90 -15.70 1.01
N ALA A 180 -13.87 -15.76 0.15
CA ALA A 180 -14.03 -16.02 -1.29
C ALA A 180 -14.66 -17.39 -1.59
N LEU A 181 -14.28 -18.45 -0.85
CA LEU A 181 -14.90 -19.77 -0.95
C LEU A 181 -16.38 -19.76 -0.51
N GLY A 182 -16.75 -18.93 0.47
CA GLY A 182 -18.15 -18.73 0.85
C GLY A 182 -19.00 -18.13 -0.28
N LEU A 183 -18.44 -17.18 -1.05
CA LEU A 183 -19.07 -16.60 -2.24
C LEU A 183 -19.07 -17.57 -3.43
N LEU A 184 -18.03 -18.40 -3.61
CA LEU A 184 -18.06 -19.49 -4.58
C LEU A 184 -19.19 -20.48 -4.28
N GLY A 185 -19.49 -20.69 -2.99
CA GLY A 185 -20.61 -21.50 -2.53
C GLY A 185 -22.00 -20.95 -2.89
N THR A 186 -22.21 -19.63 -2.86
CA THR A 186 -23.48 -19.05 -3.35
C THR A 186 -23.64 -19.19 -4.85
N VAL A 187 -22.58 -18.94 -5.61
CA VAL A 187 -22.57 -19.14 -7.07
C VAL A 187 -22.88 -20.60 -7.41
N TRP A 188 -22.31 -21.56 -6.67
CA TRP A 188 -22.57 -22.99 -6.89
C TRP A 188 -24.00 -23.41 -6.50
N GLY A 189 -24.53 -22.94 -5.37
CA GLY A 189 -25.90 -23.25 -4.96
C GLY A 189 -26.94 -22.69 -5.95
N VAL A 190 -26.77 -21.45 -6.39
CA VAL A 190 -27.60 -20.82 -7.44
C VAL A 190 -27.45 -21.57 -8.77
N PHE A 191 -26.24 -22.00 -9.14
CA PHE A 191 -26.03 -22.83 -10.33
C PHE A 191 -26.81 -24.14 -10.23
N GLN A 192 -26.78 -24.86 -9.10
CA GLN A 192 -27.55 -26.08 -8.91
C GLN A 192 -29.08 -25.88 -8.94
N THR A 193 -29.58 -24.70 -8.52
CA THR A 193 -31.00 -24.35 -8.63
C THR A 193 -31.49 -24.21 -10.08
N PHE A 194 -30.67 -23.68 -11.00
CA PHE A 194 -31.10 -23.39 -12.37
C PHE A 194 -30.53 -24.34 -13.44
N PHE A 195 -29.47 -25.09 -13.14
CA PHE A 195 -28.82 -26.00 -14.10
C PHE A 195 -29.63 -27.28 -14.29
N GLY A 196 -30.35 -27.36 -15.40
CA GLY A 196 -31.23 -28.47 -15.78
C GLY A 196 -32.56 -28.02 -16.35
N GLY A 197 -32.98 -26.78 -16.10
CA GLY A 197 -34.16 -26.15 -16.68
C GLY A 197 -35.52 -26.58 -16.10
N ASP A 198 -35.53 -27.54 -15.15
CA ASP A 198 -36.74 -28.09 -14.54
C ASP A 198 -36.98 -27.48 -13.15
N LEU A 199 -38.16 -26.89 -12.93
CA LEU A 199 -38.44 -25.99 -11.80
C LEU A 199 -39.05 -26.71 -10.59
N ASP A 200 -38.37 -27.75 -10.10
CA ASP A 200 -38.77 -28.44 -8.86
C ASP A 200 -38.55 -27.55 -7.64
N ASN A 201 -39.62 -27.29 -6.88
CA ASN A 201 -39.58 -26.51 -5.63
C ASN A 201 -38.52 -27.01 -4.63
N GLU A 202 -38.27 -28.32 -4.60
CA GLU A 202 -37.29 -28.97 -3.71
C GLU A 202 -35.85 -28.64 -4.11
N LYS A 203 -35.49 -28.76 -5.41
CA LYS A 203 -34.17 -28.35 -5.94
C LYS A 203 -33.90 -26.86 -5.75
N ILE A 204 -34.95 -26.04 -5.88
CA ILE A 204 -34.88 -24.58 -5.65
C ILE A 204 -34.54 -24.30 -4.18
N LEU A 205 -35.25 -24.94 -3.23
CA LEU A 205 -34.97 -24.79 -1.80
C LEU A 205 -33.57 -25.25 -1.42
N ASP A 206 -33.13 -26.41 -1.90
CA ASP A 206 -31.82 -26.98 -1.57
C ASP A 206 -30.65 -26.10 -2.08
N GLY A 207 -30.69 -25.66 -3.34
CA GLY A 207 -29.64 -24.81 -3.90
C GLY A 207 -29.58 -23.42 -3.24
N MET A 208 -30.74 -22.84 -2.89
CA MET A 208 -30.80 -21.60 -2.10
C MET A 208 -30.30 -21.80 -0.66
N GLY A 209 -30.61 -22.94 -0.03
CA GLY A 209 -30.12 -23.29 1.31
C GLY A 209 -28.60 -23.44 1.34
N MET A 210 -28.06 -24.26 0.44
CA MET A 210 -26.61 -24.46 0.22
C MET A 210 -25.87 -23.13 0.01
N ALA A 211 -26.44 -22.24 -0.80
CA ALA A 211 -25.88 -20.91 -1.07
C ALA A 211 -25.76 -20.08 0.22
N LEU A 212 -26.85 -19.93 0.98
CA LEU A 212 -26.86 -19.14 2.21
C LEU A 212 -25.93 -19.73 3.29
N ILE A 213 -25.91 -21.06 3.41
CA ILE A 213 -25.08 -21.80 4.37
C ILE A 213 -23.60 -21.60 4.08
N THR A 214 -23.17 -21.78 2.82
CA THR A 214 -21.75 -21.70 2.44
C THR A 214 -21.16 -20.30 2.63
N THR A 215 -21.89 -19.23 2.26
CA THR A 215 -21.46 -17.85 2.55
C THR A 215 -21.38 -17.57 4.06
N LEU A 216 -22.36 -18.02 4.85
CA LEU A 216 -22.32 -17.87 6.30
C LEU A 216 -21.09 -18.55 6.92
N PHE A 217 -20.76 -19.78 6.50
CA PHE A 217 -19.55 -20.47 6.93
C PHE A 217 -18.26 -19.74 6.53
N GLY A 218 -18.15 -19.28 5.28
CA GLY A 218 -16.97 -18.55 4.80
C GLY A 218 -16.68 -17.29 5.61
N LEU A 219 -17.72 -16.49 5.89
CA LEU A 219 -17.63 -15.29 6.74
C LEU A 219 -17.26 -15.61 8.19
N ILE A 220 -17.83 -16.67 8.78
CA ILE A 220 -17.51 -17.10 10.15
C ILE A 220 -16.05 -17.56 10.24
N VAL A 221 -15.55 -18.36 9.29
CA VAL A 221 -14.16 -18.84 9.28
C VAL A 221 -13.18 -17.68 9.10
N SER A 222 -13.46 -16.76 8.17
CA SER A 222 -12.69 -15.53 7.96
C SER A 222 -12.58 -14.71 9.26
N LEU A 223 -13.71 -14.45 9.93
CA LEU A 223 -13.74 -13.69 11.19
C LEU A 223 -12.95 -14.36 12.32
N ILE A 224 -13.01 -15.69 12.44
CA ILE A 224 -12.25 -16.46 13.44
C ILE A 224 -10.74 -16.34 13.18
N ILE A 225 -10.29 -16.50 11.93
CA ILE A 225 -8.87 -16.41 11.57
C ILE A 225 -8.36 -14.98 11.78
N ASN A 226 -9.08 -13.95 11.31
CA ASN A 226 -8.68 -12.56 11.45
C ASN A 226 -8.61 -12.10 12.93
N PHE A 227 -9.59 -12.49 13.76
CA PHE A 227 -9.54 -12.18 15.20
C PHE A 227 -8.36 -12.89 15.89
N GLY A 228 -8.10 -14.16 15.55
CA GLY A 228 -6.95 -14.91 16.07
C GLY A 228 -5.61 -14.29 15.66
N ASN A 229 -5.48 -13.91 14.39
CA ASN A 229 -4.33 -13.20 13.83
C ASN A 229 -4.06 -11.88 14.59
N THR A 230 -5.10 -11.05 14.78
CA THR A 230 -5.05 -9.81 15.55
C THR A 230 -4.57 -10.03 17.00
N LYS A 231 -5.04 -11.10 17.67
CA LYS A 231 -4.56 -11.45 19.02
C LYS A 231 -3.10 -11.92 19.02
N LEU A 232 -2.66 -12.61 17.97
CA LEU A 232 -1.29 -13.10 17.84
C LEU A 232 -0.30 -11.95 17.60
N PHE A 233 -0.58 -11.04 16.65
CA PHE A 233 0.21 -9.83 16.40
C PHE A 233 0.33 -8.97 17.67
N SER A 234 -0.79 -8.72 18.35
CA SER A 234 -0.81 -7.99 19.63
C SER A 234 -0.04 -8.70 20.76
N SER A 235 0.15 -10.02 20.66
CA SER A 235 0.94 -10.83 21.60
C SER A 235 2.42 -10.90 21.21
N PHE A 236 2.75 -10.78 19.93
CA PHE A 236 4.10 -10.68 19.39
C PHE A 236 4.73 -9.32 19.69
N ASN A 237 4.02 -8.22 19.40
CA ASN A 237 4.53 -6.86 19.63
C ASN A 237 4.89 -6.61 21.10
N LYS A 238 4.04 -7.03 22.04
CA LYS A 238 4.32 -6.94 23.49
C LYS A 238 5.52 -7.76 23.97
N ARG A 239 6.06 -8.65 23.12
CA ARG A 239 7.32 -9.37 23.38
C ARG A 239 8.49 -8.65 22.76
N MET A 240 8.37 -8.20 21.52
CA MET A 240 9.42 -7.42 20.86
C MET A 240 9.69 -6.11 21.63
N GLU A 241 8.65 -5.47 22.15
CA GLU A 241 8.72 -4.33 23.07
C GLU A 241 9.47 -4.66 24.37
N MET A 242 9.10 -5.74 25.07
CA MET A 242 9.74 -6.18 26.32
C MET A 242 11.17 -6.72 26.12
N VAL A 243 11.46 -7.30 24.96
CA VAL A 243 12.81 -7.68 24.52
C VAL A 243 13.62 -6.41 24.26
N ALA A 244 13.08 -5.43 23.52
CA ALA A 244 13.71 -4.14 23.26
C ALA A 244 14.04 -3.37 24.55
N GLU A 245 13.07 -3.19 25.44
CA GLU A 245 13.23 -2.54 26.75
C GLU A 245 14.37 -3.17 27.58
N LYS A 246 14.55 -4.49 27.48
CA LYS A 246 15.64 -5.22 28.14
C LYS A 246 16.97 -5.14 27.37
N GLY A 247 16.95 -5.00 26.05
CA GLY A 247 18.11 -4.72 25.21
C GLY A 247 18.67 -3.34 25.46
N ASP A 248 17.82 -2.31 25.51
CA ASP A 248 18.22 -0.94 25.86
C ASP A 248 18.81 -0.87 27.27
N LYS A 249 18.22 -1.57 28.24
CA LYS A 249 18.76 -1.67 29.61
C LYS A 249 20.09 -2.45 29.68
N MET A 250 20.31 -3.43 28.80
CA MET A 250 21.61 -4.10 28.66
C MET A 250 22.64 -3.14 28.04
N ARG A 251 22.29 -2.44 26.96
CA ARG A 251 23.13 -1.45 26.30
C ARG A 251 23.59 -0.36 27.26
N LEU A 252 22.67 0.21 28.03
CA LEU A 252 23.00 1.26 29.00
C LEU A 252 23.96 0.76 30.08
N PHE A 253 23.79 -0.48 30.56
CA PHE A 253 24.74 -1.14 31.48
C PHE A 253 26.12 -1.37 30.83
N LEU A 254 26.17 -1.82 29.57
CA LEU A 254 27.44 -1.99 28.84
C LEU A 254 28.17 -0.66 28.62
N MET A 255 27.43 0.44 28.37
CA MET A 255 27.97 1.78 28.16
C MET A 255 28.52 2.39 29.46
N ASP A 256 27.80 2.20 30.57
CA ASP A 256 28.25 2.57 31.91
C ASP A 256 29.54 1.81 32.28
N TRP A 257 29.57 0.50 32.06
CA TRP A 257 30.74 -0.37 32.28
C TRP A 257 31.93 -0.03 31.37
N GLU A 258 31.70 0.34 30.11
CA GLU A 258 32.75 0.83 29.20
C GLU A 258 33.36 2.13 29.73
N SER A 259 32.52 3.07 30.18
CA SER A 259 32.96 4.36 30.72
C SER A 259 33.80 4.20 32.01
N MET A 260 33.42 3.29 32.90
CA MET A 260 34.18 2.97 34.12
C MET A 260 35.57 2.38 33.84
N LYS A 261 35.82 1.81 32.64
CA LYS A 261 37.11 1.22 32.25
C LYS A 261 37.95 2.10 31.32
N ARG A 262 37.38 3.14 30.71
CA ARG A 262 38.09 4.08 29.83
C ARG A 262 38.17 5.47 30.50
N PRO A 263 39.22 5.76 31.30
CA PRO A 263 39.41 7.12 31.82
C PRO A 263 39.52 8.13 30.67
N LEU A 264 38.81 9.25 30.81
CA LEU A 264 38.63 10.24 29.75
C LEU A 264 39.98 10.77 29.22
N ARG A 265 40.33 10.38 28.00
CA ARG A 265 41.48 10.97 27.29
C ARG A 265 41.11 12.40 26.91
N SER A 266 41.83 13.37 27.47
CA SER A 266 41.52 14.79 27.34
C SER A 266 41.43 15.24 25.87
N ARG A 267 40.35 15.94 25.52
CA ARG A 267 40.27 16.68 24.25
C ARG A 267 41.38 17.75 24.25
N PRO A 268 42.24 17.84 23.21
CA PRO A 268 43.09 19.00 23.05
C PRO A 268 42.23 20.25 22.85
N ALA A 269 42.71 21.40 23.29
CA ALA A 269 42.02 22.66 23.10
C ALA A 269 41.94 23.02 21.61
N VAL A 270 40.76 23.41 21.15
CA VAL A 270 40.62 24.04 19.83
C VAL A 270 41.18 25.44 19.94
N VAL A 271 42.33 25.67 19.29
CA VAL A 271 42.90 27.01 19.11
C VAL A 271 41.92 27.83 18.27
N GLY A 272 41.75 29.11 18.62
CA GLY A 272 40.66 29.94 18.10
C GLY A 272 40.65 30.06 16.57
N ALA A 273 39.45 29.92 15.99
CA ALA A 273 39.15 30.44 14.66
C ALA A 273 38.59 31.86 14.82
N GLU A 274 39.12 32.82 14.08
CA GLU A 274 38.54 34.16 14.01
C GLU A 274 37.17 34.12 13.32
N GLN A 275 36.26 34.96 13.80
CA GLN A 275 34.89 35.06 13.30
C GLN A 275 34.82 36.19 12.26
N PRO A 276 34.73 35.90 10.95
CA PRO A 276 34.54 36.95 9.95
C PRO A 276 33.16 37.59 10.14
N ALA A 277 33.10 38.92 10.03
CA ALA A 277 31.84 39.64 10.05
C ALA A 277 31.00 39.31 8.80
N GLY A 278 29.67 39.23 8.97
CA GLY A 278 28.75 39.13 7.84
C GLY A 278 28.63 40.48 7.11
N PRO A 279 28.36 40.49 5.78
CA PRO A 279 28.11 41.73 5.05
C PRO A 279 26.71 42.27 5.33
N ASP A 280 26.59 43.60 5.46
CA ASP A 280 25.31 44.29 5.65
C ASP A 280 24.40 44.15 4.42
N ILE A 281 23.13 43.79 4.67
CA ILE A 281 22.15 43.48 3.60
C ILE A 281 21.40 44.74 3.12
N GLU A 282 21.52 45.88 3.80
CA GLU A 282 20.74 47.09 3.49
C GLU A 282 21.10 47.79 2.16
N HIS A 283 22.26 47.50 1.56
CA HIS A 283 22.72 48.23 0.37
C HIS A 283 22.45 47.56 -1.00
N LEU A 284 21.79 46.39 -1.05
CA LEU A 284 21.57 45.63 -2.29
C LEU A 284 20.14 45.72 -2.88
N ILE A 285 19.28 46.59 -2.34
CA ILE A 285 17.87 46.72 -2.78
C ILE A 285 17.65 47.85 -3.80
N GLU A 286 18.55 48.83 -3.90
CA GLU A 286 18.30 50.06 -4.70
C GLU A 286 18.59 49.95 -6.21
N ASN A 287 19.18 48.85 -6.69
CA ASN A 287 19.73 48.75 -8.06
C ASN A 287 18.97 47.83 -9.05
N ILE A 288 17.78 47.31 -8.70
CA ILE A 288 16.92 46.54 -9.63
C ILE A 288 15.55 47.23 -9.81
N GLY A 289 15.55 48.57 -9.83
CA GLY A 289 14.36 49.42 -9.99
C GLY A 289 14.36 50.36 -11.19
N LYS A 290 15.37 50.27 -12.09
CA LYS A 290 15.55 51.20 -13.23
C LYS A 290 15.95 50.49 -14.53
N SER A 291 15.05 49.65 -15.03
CA SER A 291 14.94 49.32 -16.46
C SER A 291 13.47 49.03 -16.79
N ILE A 292 13.11 49.03 -18.08
CA ILE A 292 11.72 48.91 -18.57
C ILE A 292 10.83 50.12 -18.16
N SER A 293 11.14 51.30 -18.71
CA SER A 293 10.20 52.43 -18.84
C SER A 293 10.67 53.42 -19.90
N HIS A 294 10.71 52.99 -21.17
CA HIS A 294 10.83 53.91 -22.31
C HIS A 294 10.30 53.29 -23.60
N SER A 295 9.75 54.15 -24.47
CA SER A 295 9.31 53.88 -25.86
C SER A 295 8.03 53.04 -26.00
N ILE A 296 7.05 53.40 -26.84
CA ILE A 296 6.88 54.61 -27.69
C ILE A 296 5.37 54.97 -27.70
N GLU A 297 5.06 56.26 -27.83
CA GLU A 297 3.69 56.76 -27.97
C GLU A 297 3.45 57.31 -29.40
N GLN A 298 2.18 57.46 -29.77
CA GLN A 298 1.66 58.21 -30.93
C GLN A 298 1.84 57.64 -32.35
N SER A 299 0.72 57.20 -32.92
CA SER A 299 0.20 57.87 -34.12
C SER A 299 -1.33 57.69 -34.20
N MET A 300 -2.06 58.79 -34.45
CA MET A 300 -3.48 58.76 -34.82
C MET A 300 -3.64 59.29 -36.25
N HIS A 301 -4.44 58.60 -37.06
CA HIS A 301 -5.55 59.21 -37.81
C HIS A 301 -6.49 58.09 -38.27
N GLY A 302 -7.78 58.40 -38.42
CA GLY A 302 -8.81 57.43 -38.81
C GLY A 302 -9.46 57.76 -40.15
N SER A 303 -10.37 56.89 -40.60
CA SER A 303 -11.33 57.17 -41.67
C SER A 303 -12.66 56.44 -41.39
N THR A 304 -13.69 56.80 -42.16
CA THR A 304 -15.07 56.34 -41.96
C THR A 304 -15.50 55.34 -43.04
N GLY A 305 -16.49 54.50 -42.73
CA GLY A 305 -17.21 53.72 -43.74
C GLY A 305 -17.77 52.39 -43.25
N SER A 306 -19.10 52.28 -43.22
CA SER A 306 -19.77 51.01 -43.50
C SER A 306 -20.10 50.96 -45.00
N PRO A 307 -20.15 49.76 -45.59
CA PRO A 307 -21.46 49.30 -46.06
C PRO A 307 -21.78 47.87 -45.62
N ALA A 308 -23.04 47.49 -45.74
CA ALA A 308 -23.50 46.12 -45.58
C ALA A 308 -23.49 45.37 -46.93
N VAL A 309 -23.23 44.07 -46.90
CA VAL A 309 -23.41 43.14 -48.04
C VAL A 309 -24.12 41.88 -47.53
N ALA A 310 -24.95 41.29 -48.38
CA ALA A 310 -25.78 40.10 -48.10
C ALA A 310 -24.99 38.78 -48.32
N PRO A 311 -25.46 37.61 -47.84
CA PRO A 311 -24.65 36.40 -47.83
C PRO A 311 -24.44 35.79 -49.22
N ALA A 312 -23.23 35.28 -49.46
CA ALA A 312 -22.88 34.46 -50.62
C ALA A 312 -22.95 32.96 -50.28
N THR A 313 -23.01 32.11 -51.30
CA THR A 313 -23.19 30.65 -51.16
C THR A 313 -21.87 29.88 -51.17
N SER A 314 -21.80 28.84 -50.32
CA SER A 314 -20.77 27.77 -50.34
C SER A 314 -19.33 28.27 -50.37
N GLU A 315 -18.90 28.93 -49.30
CA GLU A 315 -17.48 29.20 -49.02
C GLU A 315 -16.81 27.93 -48.48
N HIS A 316 -15.66 27.57 -49.05
CA HIS A 316 -14.77 26.58 -48.43
C HIS A 316 -14.03 27.24 -47.27
N PHE A 317 -14.39 26.87 -46.05
CA PHE A 317 -13.71 27.31 -44.83
C PHE A 317 -12.47 26.46 -44.54
N SER A 318 -11.54 27.01 -43.77
CA SER A 318 -10.43 26.24 -43.19
C SER A 318 -10.17 26.66 -41.75
N LEU A 319 -9.65 25.72 -40.95
CA LEU A 319 -9.32 25.92 -39.53
C LEU A 319 -7.80 26.06 -39.39
N GLN A 320 -7.31 27.29 -39.23
CA GLN A 320 -5.88 27.57 -39.11
C GLN A 320 -5.45 27.59 -37.64
N THR A 321 -4.34 26.92 -37.31
CA THR A 321 -3.69 27.05 -36.00
C THR A 321 -2.85 28.32 -35.96
N ILE A 322 -3.08 29.18 -34.97
CA ILE A 322 -2.25 30.37 -34.68
C ILE A 322 -1.27 30.05 -33.55
N ASP A 323 -1.74 29.35 -32.52
CA ASP A 323 -0.99 29.03 -31.30
C ASP A 323 -1.43 27.61 -30.90
N GLY A 324 -0.52 26.63 -30.96
CA GLY A 324 -0.83 25.22 -30.72
C GLY A 324 -0.88 24.87 -29.24
N PRO A 325 -1.55 23.77 -28.85
CA PRO A 325 -1.44 23.26 -27.48
C PRO A 325 0.00 22.79 -27.20
N PRO A 326 0.41 22.74 -25.92
CA PRO A 326 1.68 22.11 -25.55
C PRO A 326 1.61 20.60 -25.80
N GLU A 327 2.75 19.99 -26.12
CA GLU A 327 2.86 18.54 -26.38
C GLU A 327 2.64 17.71 -25.10
N GLU A 328 3.02 18.26 -23.95
CA GLU A 328 2.81 17.70 -22.60
C GLU A 328 2.05 18.71 -21.72
N MET A 329 1.22 18.23 -20.79
CA MET A 329 0.53 19.07 -19.79
C MET A 329 0.45 18.36 -18.45
N ALA A 330 0.79 19.05 -17.34
CA ALA A 330 0.81 18.40 -16.03
C ALA A 330 -0.61 18.15 -15.48
N THR A 331 -0.82 17.04 -14.76
CA THR A 331 -2.09 16.78 -14.05
C THR A 331 -2.45 17.94 -13.11
N GLY A 332 -3.69 18.42 -13.19
CA GLY A 332 -4.19 19.57 -12.44
C GLY A 332 -3.67 20.94 -12.89
N GLU A 333 -2.86 21.02 -13.94
CA GLU A 333 -2.46 22.30 -14.55
C GLU A 333 -3.61 22.92 -15.35
N SER A 334 -3.67 24.25 -15.43
CA SER A 334 -4.69 24.96 -16.21
C SER A 334 -4.08 26.13 -16.98
N ILE A 335 -3.96 25.98 -18.29
CA ILE A 335 -3.36 26.97 -19.20
C ILE A 335 -4.49 27.76 -19.87
N ASN A 336 -4.70 29.00 -19.42
CA ASN A 336 -5.82 29.86 -19.82
C ASN A 336 -5.83 30.28 -21.31
N ARG A 337 -4.73 30.05 -22.02
CA ARG A 337 -4.53 30.47 -23.43
C ARG A 337 -3.83 29.39 -24.24
N ALA A 338 -4.15 28.12 -23.97
CA ALA A 338 -3.41 26.96 -24.44
C ALA A 338 -3.50 26.72 -25.96
N LEU A 339 -4.61 27.08 -26.59
CA LEU A 339 -4.82 26.84 -28.02
C LEU A 339 -5.56 28.02 -28.64
N THR A 340 -5.01 28.58 -29.72
CA THR A 340 -5.64 29.65 -30.52
C THR A 340 -5.82 29.18 -31.97
N LEU A 341 -7.07 29.15 -32.42
CA LEU A 341 -7.46 28.70 -33.76
C LEU A 341 -8.22 29.84 -34.45
N ALA A 342 -8.06 29.96 -35.78
CA ALA A 342 -8.83 30.88 -36.61
C ALA A 342 -9.65 30.12 -37.65
N VAL A 343 -10.86 30.58 -37.92
CA VAL A 343 -11.64 30.16 -39.09
C VAL A 343 -11.43 31.21 -40.17
N ILE A 344 -10.93 30.80 -41.34
CA ILE A 344 -10.71 31.66 -42.50
C ILE A 344 -11.43 31.11 -43.73
N ASP A 345 -11.84 32.01 -44.63
CA ASP A 345 -12.40 31.65 -45.93
C ASP A 345 -11.30 31.26 -46.95
N HIS A 346 -11.71 30.97 -48.18
CA HIS A 346 -10.83 30.65 -49.30
C HIS A 346 -9.97 31.84 -49.80
N ASN A 347 -10.14 33.04 -49.24
CA ASN A 347 -9.38 34.27 -49.53
C ASN A 347 -8.45 34.66 -48.36
N HIS A 348 -8.36 33.81 -47.32
CA HIS A 348 -7.69 34.08 -46.04
C HIS A 348 -8.31 35.23 -45.22
N ILE A 349 -9.57 35.56 -45.44
CA ILE A 349 -10.35 36.53 -44.66
C ILE A 349 -10.90 35.84 -43.40
N PRO A 350 -10.74 36.41 -42.18
CA PRO A 350 -11.22 35.77 -40.97
C PRO A 350 -12.75 35.81 -40.82
N VAL A 351 -13.35 34.65 -40.55
CA VAL A 351 -14.80 34.46 -40.47
C VAL A 351 -15.28 34.67 -39.04
N GLN A 352 -16.05 35.74 -38.80
CA GLN A 352 -16.58 36.09 -37.47
C GLN A 352 -17.85 35.29 -37.13
N LYS A 353 -18.04 34.94 -35.85
CA LYS A 353 -19.18 34.15 -35.33
C LYS A 353 -19.34 32.74 -35.92
N ALA A 354 -18.34 32.22 -36.61
CA ALA A 354 -18.27 30.80 -37.00
C ALA A 354 -18.32 29.94 -35.74
N ARG A 355 -19.19 28.92 -35.71
CA ARG A 355 -19.36 28.01 -34.58
C ARG A 355 -18.40 26.83 -34.72
N VAL A 356 -17.43 26.74 -33.82
CA VAL A 356 -16.54 25.59 -33.69
C VAL A 356 -17.02 24.74 -32.53
N VAL A 357 -17.11 23.43 -32.74
CA VAL A 357 -17.30 22.42 -31.69
C VAL A 357 -15.92 21.91 -31.29
N ILE A 358 -15.69 21.80 -29.99
CA ILE A 358 -14.44 21.34 -29.38
C ILE A 358 -14.76 20.13 -28.49
N GLU A 359 -14.11 19.01 -28.75
CA GLU A 359 -14.24 17.76 -27.99
C GLU A 359 -12.87 17.34 -27.42
N THR A 360 -12.85 16.79 -26.20
CA THR A 360 -11.61 16.33 -25.54
C THR A 360 -11.70 14.90 -25.01
N SER A 361 -10.63 14.14 -25.25
CA SER A 361 -10.44 12.75 -24.84
C SER A 361 -9.37 12.62 -23.74
N GLY A 362 -9.13 11.40 -23.23
CA GLY A 362 -8.19 11.17 -22.13
C GLY A 362 -8.59 11.93 -20.87
N GLU A 363 -7.61 12.47 -20.13
CA GLU A 363 -7.83 13.35 -18.97
C GLU A 363 -7.70 14.85 -19.30
N LEU A 364 -7.86 15.25 -20.57
CA LEU A 364 -7.89 16.65 -20.96
C LEU A 364 -9.30 17.25 -20.83
N PHE A 365 -9.38 18.48 -20.33
CA PHE A 365 -10.61 19.27 -20.24
C PHE A 365 -10.45 20.64 -20.89
N VAL A 366 -11.55 21.17 -21.42
CA VAL A 366 -11.68 22.55 -21.93
C VAL A 366 -12.56 23.40 -21.01
N ASP A 367 -12.28 24.70 -20.88
CA ASP A 367 -13.00 25.60 -19.94
C ASP A 367 -13.11 24.99 -18.52
N LYS A 368 -11.96 24.63 -17.92
CA LYS A 368 -11.78 23.99 -16.61
C LYS A 368 -12.11 22.49 -16.55
N ASN A 369 -13.35 22.10 -16.85
CA ASN A 369 -13.88 20.76 -16.53
C ASN A 369 -14.84 20.19 -17.58
N LYS A 370 -14.95 20.79 -18.78
CA LYS A 370 -15.82 20.26 -19.84
C LYS A 370 -15.04 19.31 -20.74
N ARG A 371 -15.74 18.31 -21.30
CA ARG A 371 -15.25 17.44 -22.38
C ARG A 371 -15.78 17.84 -23.77
N GLU A 372 -16.75 18.75 -23.80
CA GLU A 372 -17.36 19.30 -25.02
C GLU A 372 -17.62 20.81 -24.82
N LEU A 373 -17.40 21.61 -25.86
CA LEU A 373 -17.66 23.05 -25.87
C LEU A 373 -17.98 23.54 -27.28
N GLU A 374 -19.11 24.23 -27.48
CA GLU A 374 -19.30 25.10 -28.65
C GLU A 374 -18.72 26.50 -28.34
N ARG A 375 -17.94 27.07 -29.25
CA ARG A 375 -17.43 28.44 -29.17
C ARG A 375 -17.54 29.16 -30.53
N GLN A 376 -17.97 30.42 -30.48
CA GLN A 376 -18.02 31.29 -31.67
C GLN A 376 -16.73 32.09 -31.83
N THR A 377 -16.27 32.25 -33.07
CA THR A 377 -15.12 33.11 -33.39
C THR A 377 -15.39 34.59 -33.11
N ASP A 378 -14.33 35.29 -32.70
CA ASP A 378 -14.35 36.71 -32.36
C ASP A 378 -14.33 37.64 -33.60
N LYS A 379 -14.07 38.93 -33.38
CA LYS A 379 -13.96 39.94 -34.46
C LYS A 379 -12.78 39.71 -35.41
N ASN A 380 -11.78 38.95 -34.98
CA ASN A 380 -10.59 38.59 -35.75
C ASN A 380 -10.71 37.18 -36.36
N GLY A 381 -11.89 36.55 -36.30
CA GLY A 381 -12.13 35.18 -36.73
C GLY A 381 -11.50 34.12 -35.84
N GLN A 382 -11.11 34.46 -34.60
CA GLN A 382 -10.35 33.59 -33.71
C GLN A 382 -11.19 33.01 -32.57
N ILE A 383 -10.86 31.80 -32.15
CA ILE A 383 -11.18 31.27 -30.83
C ILE A 383 -9.88 31.06 -30.03
N VAL A 384 -9.95 31.39 -28.75
CA VAL A 384 -8.92 31.07 -27.75
C VAL A 384 -9.53 30.05 -26.79
N LEU A 385 -8.81 29.00 -26.47
CA LEU A 385 -9.24 27.90 -25.60
C LEU A 385 -8.36 27.82 -24.36
N ALA A 386 -9.01 27.69 -23.20
CA ALA A 386 -8.36 27.35 -21.94
C ALA A 386 -8.43 25.83 -21.76
N LEU A 387 -7.28 25.20 -21.53
CA LEU A 387 -7.16 23.76 -21.32
C LEU A 387 -6.72 23.46 -19.89
N THR A 388 -7.15 22.31 -19.37
CA THR A 388 -6.89 21.87 -18.00
C THR A 388 -6.59 20.37 -18.01
N GLY A 389 -5.47 19.98 -17.40
CA GLY A 389 -5.09 18.58 -17.19
C GLY A 389 -5.85 17.97 -16.02
N GLY A 390 -6.29 16.72 -16.17
CA GLY A 390 -7.06 15.97 -15.19
C GLY A 390 -6.23 15.43 -14.02
N ALA A 391 -6.72 14.36 -13.39
CA ALA A 391 -6.12 13.81 -12.17
C ALA A 391 -5.23 12.58 -12.43
N GLN A 392 -5.30 11.98 -13.62
CA GLN A 392 -4.52 10.80 -14.01
C GLN A 392 -3.67 11.09 -15.25
N VAL A 393 -2.57 10.38 -15.37
CA VAL A 393 -1.62 10.51 -16.49
C VAL A 393 -2.03 9.72 -17.74
N GLY A 394 -1.48 10.12 -18.89
CA GLY A 394 -1.55 9.41 -20.16
C GLY A 394 -2.18 10.21 -21.30
N ALA A 395 -2.11 9.62 -22.50
CA ALA A 395 -2.45 10.28 -23.74
C ALA A 395 -3.88 10.83 -23.78
N ALA A 396 -3.99 12.10 -24.15
CA ALA A 396 -5.22 12.80 -24.45
C ALA A 396 -5.15 13.41 -25.84
N ALA A 397 -6.30 13.86 -26.34
CA ALA A 397 -6.38 14.63 -27.57
C ALA A 397 -7.54 15.63 -27.51
N ILE A 398 -7.39 16.73 -28.24
CA ILE A 398 -8.42 17.73 -28.51
C ILE A 398 -8.71 17.75 -30.01
N GLU A 399 -9.99 17.66 -30.34
CA GLU A 399 -10.49 17.77 -31.71
C GLU A 399 -11.44 18.96 -31.82
N CYS A 400 -11.17 19.82 -32.80
CA CYS A 400 -11.93 21.04 -33.07
C CYS A 400 -12.48 20.95 -34.50
N HIS A 401 -13.80 21.00 -34.68
CA HIS A 401 -14.43 20.96 -36.00
C HIS A 401 -15.47 22.07 -36.19
N LEU A 402 -15.67 22.52 -37.43
CA LEU A 402 -16.66 23.54 -37.75
C LEU A 402 -18.07 22.94 -37.73
N GLN A 403 -19.00 23.51 -36.97
CA GLN A 403 -20.37 22.95 -36.78
C GLN A 403 -21.17 22.88 -38.10
N THR A 404 -20.84 23.71 -39.09
CA THR A 404 -21.48 23.72 -40.41
C THR A 404 -20.81 22.79 -41.42
N ASP A 405 -19.60 22.31 -41.15
CA ASP A 405 -18.85 21.37 -42.00
C ASP A 405 -17.78 20.62 -41.17
N SER A 406 -18.12 19.43 -40.70
CA SER A 406 -17.21 18.60 -39.91
C SER A 406 -15.98 18.09 -40.66
N SER A 407 -15.88 18.29 -41.99
CA SER A 407 -14.63 18.02 -42.72
C SER A 407 -13.56 19.11 -42.51
N VAL A 408 -13.97 20.28 -42.01
CA VAL A 408 -13.09 21.37 -41.59
C VAL A 408 -12.76 21.17 -40.11
N SER A 409 -11.72 20.36 -39.84
CA SER A 409 -11.28 20.03 -38.48
C SER A 409 -9.77 20.21 -38.25
N ALA A 410 -9.40 20.28 -36.98
CA ALA A 410 -8.02 20.25 -36.49
C ALA A 410 -7.95 19.33 -35.26
N HIS A 411 -6.93 18.48 -35.20
CA HIS A 411 -6.75 17.47 -34.17
C HIS A 411 -5.34 17.58 -33.57
N PHE A 412 -5.23 17.51 -32.25
CA PHE A 412 -3.96 17.62 -31.52
C PHE A 412 -3.90 16.57 -30.41
N ALA A 413 -2.82 15.78 -30.38
CA ALA A 413 -2.50 14.91 -29.27
C ALA A 413 -1.69 15.69 -28.20
N ILE A 414 -1.94 15.40 -26.93
CA ILE A 414 -1.31 16.01 -25.75
C ILE A 414 -1.12 14.90 -24.72
N ASP A 415 0.09 14.68 -24.21
CA ASP A 415 0.28 13.72 -23.12
C ASP A 415 0.03 14.39 -21.76
N ILE A 416 -0.78 13.76 -20.91
CA ILE A 416 -1.01 14.25 -19.55
C ILE A 416 0.07 13.65 -18.65
N VAL A 417 1.09 14.45 -18.33
CA VAL A 417 2.23 14.03 -17.50
C VAL A 417 1.97 14.29 -16.02
N ALA A 418 2.69 13.58 -15.15
CA ALA A 418 2.46 13.66 -13.70
C ALA A 418 2.73 15.06 -13.15
N GLY A 419 2.02 15.43 -12.08
CA GLY A 419 2.21 16.71 -11.42
C GLY A 419 3.58 16.85 -10.73
N ARG A 420 3.87 18.05 -10.24
CA ARG A 420 5.06 18.30 -9.41
C ARG A 420 5.10 17.33 -8.22
N ALA A 421 6.23 16.62 -8.07
CA ALA A 421 6.46 15.67 -6.99
C ALA A 421 6.15 16.24 -5.59
N ASP A 422 5.20 15.61 -4.90
CA ASP A 422 4.71 15.95 -3.56
C ASP A 422 5.24 14.96 -2.51
N ARG A 423 5.37 13.68 -2.88
CA ARG A 423 5.61 12.58 -1.95
C ARG A 423 6.79 11.73 -2.38
N ILE A 424 7.49 11.21 -1.38
CA ILE A 424 8.61 10.28 -1.50
C ILE A 424 8.43 9.21 -0.42
N ALA A 425 8.53 7.95 -0.80
CA ALA A 425 8.42 6.78 0.07
C ALA A 425 9.62 5.85 -0.16
N ILE A 426 9.95 5.00 0.82
CA ILE A 426 10.96 3.94 0.61
C ILE A 426 10.26 2.74 -0.01
N GLU A 427 10.83 2.23 -1.11
CA GLU A 427 10.34 1.05 -1.83
C GLU A 427 11.17 -0.18 -1.44
N HIS A 428 12.49 -0.13 -1.66
CA HIS A 428 13.44 -1.23 -1.40
C HIS A 428 14.73 -0.72 -0.74
N GLY A 429 15.51 -1.61 -0.12
CA GLY A 429 16.87 -1.33 0.33
C GLY A 429 17.04 -0.77 1.76
N ASN A 430 16.05 -0.88 2.64
CA ASN A 430 16.16 -0.42 4.04
C ASN A 430 16.51 -1.55 5.03
N HIS A 431 17.08 -1.20 6.20
CA HIS A 431 17.48 -2.11 7.29
C HIS A 431 18.52 -3.19 6.89
N GLN A 432 19.33 -2.89 5.86
CA GLN A 432 20.30 -3.81 5.28
C GLN A 432 21.63 -3.90 6.02
N SER A 433 22.24 -5.09 5.99
CA SER A 433 23.61 -5.35 6.48
C SER A 433 24.54 -5.76 5.35
N ALA A 434 25.76 -5.21 5.31
CA ALA A 434 26.88 -5.73 4.53
C ALA A 434 28.18 -5.66 5.34
N ARG A 435 29.31 -6.12 4.78
CA ARG A 435 30.62 -6.00 5.44
C ARG A 435 31.26 -4.61 5.24
N THR A 436 32.25 -4.30 6.08
CA THR A 436 33.14 -3.15 5.91
C THR A 436 33.67 -3.10 4.47
N GLY A 437 33.58 -1.93 3.84
CA GLY A 437 34.03 -1.73 2.47
C GLY A 437 33.23 -2.45 1.37
N GLN A 438 32.04 -3.01 1.64
CA GLN A 438 31.20 -3.69 0.63
C GLN A 438 29.96 -2.88 0.23
N PRO A 439 29.40 -3.08 -0.99
CA PRO A 439 28.07 -2.60 -1.34
C PRO A 439 27.00 -3.23 -0.43
N VAL A 440 25.88 -2.54 -0.23
CA VAL A 440 24.69 -3.16 0.37
C VAL A 440 24.08 -4.20 -0.61
N PRO A 441 23.46 -5.29 -0.12
CA PRO A 441 22.92 -6.35 -0.99
C PRO A 441 21.86 -5.93 -2.02
N GLU A 442 21.08 -4.90 -1.70
CA GLU A 442 19.99 -4.34 -2.50
C GLU A 442 20.21 -2.82 -2.61
N SER A 443 19.94 -2.22 -3.78
CA SER A 443 20.09 -0.77 -3.96
C SER A 443 19.05 0.00 -3.14
N LEU A 444 19.40 1.20 -2.66
CA LEU A 444 18.46 2.06 -1.96
C LEU A 444 17.47 2.61 -2.98
N GLN A 445 16.17 2.37 -2.78
CA GLN A 445 15.15 2.78 -3.75
C GLN A 445 14.01 3.53 -3.06
N VAL A 446 13.63 4.65 -3.66
CA VAL A 446 12.43 5.41 -3.29
C VAL A 446 11.46 5.48 -4.46
N SER A 447 10.17 5.53 -4.16
CA SER A 447 9.11 5.84 -5.11
C SER A 447 8.61 7.28 -4.90
N VAL A 448 8.39 8.00 -5.99
CA VAL A 448 8.06 9.44 -5.99
C VAL A 448 6.75 9.68 -6.71
N HIS A 449 5.84 10.38 -6.03
CA HIS A 449 4.48 10.62 -6.51
C HIS A 449 4.08 12.10 -6.40
N ASP A 450 3.15 12.51 -7.24
CA ASP A 450 2.51 13.83 -7.17
C ASP A 450 1.43 13.89 -6.07
N GLN A 451 0.68 14.99 -6.01
CA GLN A 451 -0.39 15.19 -5.03
C GLN A 451 -1.61 14.27 -5.24
N PHE A 452 -1.83 13.77 -6.46
CA PHE A 452 -2.95 12.92 -6.85
C PHE A 452 -2.61 11.42 -6.71
N GLY A 453 -1.32 11.07 -6.71
CA GLY A 453 -0.82 9.71 -6.60
C GLY A 453 -0.25 9.14 -7.91
N ASN A 454 0.00 9.97 -8.92
CA ASN A 454 0.68 9.52 -10.14
C ASN A 454 2.20 9.42 -9.90
N PRO A 455 2.90 8.41 -10.47
CA PRO A 455 4.36 8.35 -10.42
C PRO A 455 4.97 9.49 -11.21
N VAL A 456 6.00 10.15 -10.67
CA VAL A 456 6.64 11.30 -11.32
C VAL A 456 7.97 10.88 -11.92
N HIS A 457 8.07 10.91 -13.26
CA HIS A 457 9.30 10.73 -14.03
C HIS A 457 10.21 11.98 -13.94
N GLY A 458 11.53 11.79 -13.97
CA GLY A 458 12.51 12.88 -14.02
C GLY A 458 12.65 13.71 -12.72
N ALA A 459 12.05 13.27 -11.61
CA ALA A 459 12.12 13.97 -10.32
C ALA A 459 13.49 13.75 -9.64
N ASP A 460 14.23 14.83 -9.40
CA ASP A 460 15.54 14.80 -8.74
C ASP A 460 15.45 14.40 -7.26
N VAL A 461 15.99 13.22 -6.93
CA VAL A 461 16.18 12.74 -5.54
C VAL A 461 17.64 12.92 -5.14
N LEU A 462 17.87 13.70 -4.08
CA LEU A 462 19.14 13.79 -3.37
C LEU A 462 19.21 12.72 -2.29
N TYR A 463 20.12 11.77 -2.46
CA TYR A 463 20.58 10.85 -1.43
C TYR A 463 21.78 11.47 -0.68
N LYS A 464 21.78 11.40 0.65
CA LYS A 464 22.80 12.02 1.51
C LYS A 464 23.12 11.17 2.74
N LEU A 465 24.40 10.89 2.97
CA LEU A 465 24.88 10.25 4.20
C LEU A 465 24.83 11.25 5.37
N LEU A 466 24.10 10.89 6.42
CA LEU A 466 23.96 11.67 7.67
C LEU A 466 24.80 11.12 8.83
N GLU A 467 25.00 9.79 8.87
CA GLU A 467 25.74 9.10 9.93
C GLU A 467 26.48 7.89 9.32
N GLY A 468 27.67 7.58 9.86
CA GLY A 468 28.54 6.50 9.38
C GLY A 468 29.53 6.93 8.29
N GLU A 469 30.21 5.95 7.67
CA GLU A 469 31.12 6.13 6.54
C GLU A 469 30.60 5.41 5.29
N GLY A 470 30.75 6.01 4.11
CA GLY A 470 30.41 5.33 2.87
C GLY A 470 30.34 6.28 1.69
N ALA A 471 30.03 5.71 0.53
CA ALA A 471 29.91 6.44 -0.72
C ALA A 471 28.86 5.81 -1.63
N PHE A 472 28.21 6.66 -2.41
CA PHE A 472 27.39 6.27 -3.55
C PHE A 472 28.25 6.12 -4.81
N ASN A 473 27.62 5.76 -5.92
CA ASN A 473 28.25 5.81 -7.24
C ASN A 473 28.82 7.21 -7.53
N GLY A 474 30.11 7.24 -7.87
CA GLY A 474 30.92 8.46 -7.93
C GLY A 474 31.89 8.67 -6.76
N GLY A 475 31.79 7.89 -5.67
CA GLY A 475 32.74 7.94 -4.55
C GLY A 475 32.46 9.05 -3.52
N HIS A 476 31.27 9.65 -3.54
CA HIS A 476 30.87 10.76 -2.69
C HIS A 476 29.77 10.37 -1.67
N PRO A 477 29.67 11.07 -0.52
CA PRO A 477 28.63 10.83 0.50
C PRO A 477 27.27 11.47 0.16
N ASP A 478 27.21 12.27 -0.90
CA ASP A 478 25.99 12.85 -1.47
C ASP A 478 25.89 12.35 -2.92
N TYR A 479 24.68 12.01 -3.37
CA TYR A 479 24.38 11.54 -4.72
C TYR A 479 23.02 12.02 -5.19
N VAL A 480 22.89 12.29 -6.49
CA VAL A 480 21.64 12.72 -7.10
C VAL A 480 21.32 11.77 -8.23
N THR A 481 20.08 11.30 -8.26
CA THR A 481 19.49 10.56 -9.37
C THR A 481 18.11 11.10 -9.66
N SER A 482 17.67 11.03 -10.90
CA SER A 482 16.32 11.39 -11.32
C SER A 482 15.48 10.12 -11.46
N THR A 483 14.18 10.19 -11.19
CA THR A 483 13.30 9.01 -11.25
C THR A 483 13.05 8.52 -12.68
N ASP A 484 12.80 7.20 -12.81
CA ASP A 484 12.36 6.56 -14.04
C ASP A 484 10.85 6.72 -14.30
N ALA A 485 10.34 6.06 -15.35
CA ALA A 485 8.95 6.18 -15.80
C ALA A 485 7.93 5.63 -14.78
N ASP A 486 8.34 4.70 -13.91
CA ASP A 486 7.52 4.17 -12.81
C ASP A 486 7.64 5.04 -11.53
N GLY A 487 8.35 6.17 -11.62
CA GLY A 487 8.57 7.10 -10.51
C GLY A 487 9.61 6.62 -9.51
N LEU A 488 10.44 5.62 -9.85
CA LEU A 488 11.43 5.04 -8.96
C LEU A 488 12.79 5.72 -9.12
N ALA A 489 13.43 6.05 -8.00
CA ALA A 489 14.79 6.60 -7.95
C ALA A 489 15.69 5.66 -7.14
N THR A 490 16.70 5.08 -7.81
CA THR A 490 17.57 4.04 -7.25
C THR A 490 19.00 4.55 -7.05
N ALA A 491 19.61 4.25 -5.90
CA ALA A 491 20.98 4.60 -5.56
C ALA A 491 21.75 3.40 -4.98
N GLU A 492 22.82 3.00 -5.65
CA GLU A 492 23.79 2.03 -5.12
C GLU A 492 24.65 2.69 -4.04
N PHE A 493 24.78 2.05 -2.88
CA PHE A 493 25.56 2.55 -1.75
C PHE A 493 26.59 1.54 -1.26
N ARG A 494 27.80 2.02 -0.98
CA ARG A 494 28.93 1.23 -0.48
C ARG A 494 29.32 1.72 0.91
N LEU A 495 29.32 0.78 1.85
CA LEU A 495 29.68 1.02 3.24
C LEU A 495 31.19 1.25 3.37
N GLY A 496 31.57 2.13 4.30
CA GLY A 496 32.95 2.50 4.57
C GLY A 496 33.71 1.48 5.42
N SER A 497 34.88 1.92 5.88
CA SER A 497 35.79 1.16 6.74
C SER A 497 35.24 0.92 8.16
N THR A 498 34.41 1.83 8.67
CA THR A 498 33.90 1.77 10.04
C THR A 498 32.67 0.86 10.16
N PRO A 499 32.68 -0.15 11.06
CA PRO A 499 31.51 -0.96 11.36
C PRO A 499 30.53 -0.23 12.30
N GLY A 500 29.22 -0.43 12.08
CA GLY A 500 28.14 0.15 12.87
C GLY A 500 27.01 0.76 12.04
N LEU A 501 26.27 1.69 12.66
CA LEU A 501 25.13 2.41 12.08
C LEU A 501 25.54 3.36 10.96
N HIS A 502 24.81 3.28 9.85
CA HIS A 502 24.86 4.22 8.74
C HIS A 502 23.44 4.75 8.50
N ARG A 503 23.29 6.06 8.30
CA ARG A 503 22.00 6.68 7.89
C ARG A 503 22.16 7.41 6.58
N VAL A 504 21.32 7.06 5.61
CA VAL A 504 21.18 7.78 4.35
C VAL A 504 19.79 8.40 4.32
N GLN A 505 19.73 9.72 4.15
CA GLN A 505 18.48 10.42 3.88
C GLN A 505 18.27 10.53 2.37
N ALA A 506 17.04 10.30 1.90
CA ALA A 506 16.62 10.62 0.54
C ALA A 506 15.58 11.76 0.60
N ALA A 507 15.79 12.79 -0.22
CA ALA A 507 14.99 14.01 -0.24
C ALA A 507 14.75 14.49 -1.67
N LEU A 508 13.53 14.95 -1.98
CA LEU A 508 13.22 15.56 -3.26
C LEU A 508 13.84 16.96 -3.37
N LYS A 509 14.62 17.23 -4.43
CA LYS A 509 15.06 18.60 -4.70
C LYS A 509 13.89 19.47 -5.12
N GLY A 510 13.87 20.71 -4.65
CA GLY A 510 12.89 21.72 -5.11
C GLY A 510 11.43 21.42 -4.75
N SER A 511 11.15 20.43 -3.90
CA SER A 511 9.82 20.02 -3.45
C SER A 511 9.65 20.25 -1.93
N LYS A 512 8.42 20.04 -1.42
CA LYS A 512 8.09 20.05 0.02
C LYS A 512 7.89 18.63 0.59
N GLY A 513 8.12 17.59 -0.19
CA GLY A 513 8.00 16.20 0.27
C GLY A 513 8.89 15.94 1.48
N ARG A 514 8.35 15.23 2.48
CA ARG A 514 9.09 14.90 3.70
C ARG A 514 10.21 13.91 3.35
N PRO A 515 11.48 14.17 3.71
CA PRO A 515 12.56 13.23 3.44
C PRO A 515 12.36 11.92 4.19
N VAL A 516 12.89 10.84 3.63
CA VAL A 516 12.87 9.49 4.21
C VAL A 516 14.29 9.05 4.56
N GLU A 517 14.44 8.17 5.56
CA GLU A 517 15.75 7.72 6.04
C GLU A 517 15.92 6.21 5.93
N PHE A 518 16.92 5.81 5.16
CA PHE A 518 17.49 4.48 5.10
C PHE A 518 18.45 4.28 6.27
N VAL A 519 18.32 3.12 6.90
CA VAL A 519 19.04 2.71 8.09
C VAL A 519 19.85 1.48 7.69
N LEU A 520 21.18 1.57 7.61
CA LEU A 520 22.08 0.59 6.99
C LEU A 520 23.23 0.21 7.94
N PHE A 521 23.92 -0.90 7.67
CA PHE A 521 25.04 -1.34 8.52
C PHE A 521 26.25 -1.89 7.80
N SER A 522 27.38 -1.59 8.43
CA SER A 522 28.67 -2.22 8.19
C SER A 522 28.99 -3.18 9.34
N THR A 523 29.09 -4.48 9.06
CA THR A 523 29.66 -5.50 9.96
C THR A 523 31.13 -5.73 9.61
N PRO A 524 32.01 -6.21 10.51
CA PRO A 524 33.41 -6.55 10.16
C PRO A 524 33.55 -7.36 8.86
#